data_AF-A0A2A4ZXV7-F1
#
_entry.id   AF-A0A2A4ZXV7-F1
#
_cell.length_a   1.000
_cell.length_b   1.000
_cell.length_c   1.000
_cell.angle_alpha   90.00
_cell.angle_beta   90.00
_cell.angle_gamma   90.00
#
_symmetry.space_group_name_H-M   'P 1'
#
loop_
_entity.id
_entity.type
_entity.pdbx_description
1 polymer ?
#
loop_
_entity_poly.entity_id
_entity_poly.type
_entity_poly.pdbx_seq_one_letter_code
_entity_poly.pdbx_strand_id
1 'polypeptide(L)' 'MTKLDSYSYHEALDRAFIQLESLQNALGEHPVILEEKEAKELYDKAADNLGSLYQLLGELSADNRNT' A
#
# COMPACT_ATOMS: atom_id res chain seq x y z
N MET A 1 -5.38 21.02 13.65
CA MET A 1 -4.99 19.61 13.50
C MET A 1 -6.26 18.79 13.53
N THR A 2 -6.54 18.04 12.46
CA THR A 2 -7.65 17.07 12.43
C THR A 2 -7.31 15.95 13.40
N LYS A 3 -8.20 15.67 14.36
CA LYS A 3 -8.02 14.55 15.30
C LYS A 3 -8.22 13.26 14.52
N LEU A 4 -7.27 12.33 14.63
CA LEU A 4 -7.41 10.99 14.04
C LEU A 4 -8.47 10.22 14.84
N ASP A 5 -9.42 9.63 14.12
CA ASP A 5 -10.45 8.73 14.63
C ASP A 5 -10.40 7.39 13.91
N SER A 6 -11.20 6.42 14.36
CA SER A 6 -11.24 5.08 13.75
C SER A 6 -11.51 5.12 12.25
N TYR A 7 -12.37 6.03 11.78
CA TYR A 7 -12.64 6.23 10.37
C TYR A 7 -11.39 6.68 9.60
N SER A 8 -10.60 7.60 10.17
CA SER A 8 -9.34 8.07 9.58
C SER A 8 -8.36 6.92 9.31
N TYR A 9 -8.25 5.96 10.23
CA TYR A 9 -7.37 4.79 10.06
C TYR A 9 -7.93 3.79 9.04
N HIS A 10 -9.25 3.57 9.03
CA HIS A 10 -9.91 2.73 8.03
C HIS A 10 -9.75 3.30 6.61
N GLU A 11 -9.92 4.61 6.46
CA GLU A 11 -9.74 5.31 5.19
C GLU A 11 -8.28 5.21 4.71
N ALA A 12 -7.31 5.38 5.61
CA ALA A 12 -5.89 5.23 5.26
C ALA A 12 -5.56 3.80 4.78
N LEU A 13 -6.06 2.78 5.49
CA LEU A 13 -5.92 1.37 5.11
C LEU A 13 -6.49 1.09 3.72
N ASP A 14 -7.71 1.55 3.45
CA ASP A 14 -8.38 1.39 2.15
C ASP A 14 -7.59 2.07 1.03
N ARG A 15 -7.12 3.30 1.27
CA ARG A 15 -6.30 4.05 0.29
C ARG A 15 -4.97 3.34 -0.01
N ALA A 16 -4.32 2.74 0.99
CA ALA A 16 -3.08 1.99 0.78
C ALA A 16 -3.32 0.75 -0.09
N PHE A 17 -4.42 0.03 0.15
CA PHE A 17 -4.83 -1.10 -0.69
C PHE A 17 -5.07 -0.69 -2.14
N ILE A 18 -5.83 0.40 -2.36
CA ILE A 18 -6.10 0.92 -3.72
C ILE A 18 -4.81 1.27 -4.45
N GLN A 19 -3.84 1.88 -3.77
CA GLN A 19 -2.56 2.24 -4.40
C GLN A 19 -1.71 1.01 -4.75
N LEU A 20 -1.69 -0.01 -3.89
CA LEU A 20 -1.00 -1.28 -4.19
C LEU A 20 -1.59 -1.95 -5.43
N GLU A 21 -2.93 -2.11 -5.46
CA GLU A 21 -3.65 -2.67 -6.59
C GLU A 21 -3.42 -1.86 -7.87
N SER A 22 -3.47 -0.52 -7.78
CA SER A 22 -3.22 0.36 -8.92
C SER A 22 -1.81 0.18 -9.48
N LEU A 23 -0.79 0.08 -8.61
CA LEU A 23 0.59 -0.15 -9.04
C LEU A 23 0.73 -1.49 -9.76
N GLN A 24 0.20 -2.55 -9.16
CA GLN A 24 0.28 -3.91 -9.68
C GLN A 24 -0.45 -4.03 -11.03
N ASN A 25 -1.67 -3.50 -11.14
CA ASN A 25 -2.45 -3.54 -12.36
C ASN A 25 -1.87 -2.68 -13.50
N ALA A 26 -1.23 -1.55 -13.17
CA ALA A 26 -0.67 -0.65 -14.18
C ALA A 26 0.70 -1.11 -14.70
N LEU A 27 1.55 -1.66 -13.82
CA LEU A 27 2.96 -1.89 -14.12
C LEU A 27 3.41 -3.35 -13.95
N GLY A 28 2.71 -4.17 -13.17
CA GLY A 28 3.19 -5.49 -12.75
C GLY A 28 3.41 -6.49 -13.87
N GLU A 29 2.69 -6.36 -14.97
CA GLU A 29 2.83 -7.19 -16.17
C GLU A 29 3.49 -6.44 -17.35
N HIS A 30 3.93 -5.19 -17.14
CA HIS A 30 4.49 -4.40 -18.23
C HIS A 30 5.86 -4.97 -18.65
N PRO A 31 6.11 -5.29 -19.94
CA PRO A 31 7.34 -5.97 -20.37
C PRO A 31 8.63 -5.28 -19.93
N VAL A 32 8.67 -3.95 -19.95
CA VAL A 32 9.85 -3.18 -19.47
C VAL A 32 10.12 -3.41 -17.98
N ILE A 33 9.08 -3.54 -17.15
CA ILE A 33 9.24 -3.84 -15.72
C ILE A 33 9.72 -5.27 -15.52
N LEU A 34 9.32 -6.21 -16.38
CA LEU A 34 9.70 -7.61 -16.28
C LEU A 34 11.13 -7.90 -16.76
N GLU A 35 11.57 -7.22 -17.83
CA GLU A 35 12.84 -7.51 -18.51
C GLU A 35 14.00 -6.61 -18.03
N GLU A 36 13.75 -5.36 -17.66
CA GLU A 36 14.80 -4.46 -17.17
C GLU A 36 15.03 -4.64 -15.68
N LYS A 37 16.19 -5.20 -15.31
CA LYS A 37 16.53 -5.57 -13.92
C LYS A 37 16.34 -4.41 -12.92
N GLU A 38 16.86 -3.23 -13.23
CA GLU A 38 16.76 -2.07 -12.32
C GLU A 38 15.31 -1.60 -12.17
N ALA A 39 14.53 -1.64 -13.24
CA ALA A 39 13.11 -1.29 -13.21
C ALA A 39 12.32 -2.31 -12.36
N LYS A 40 12.60 -3.61 -12.53
CA LYS A 40 12.02 -4.67 -11.72
C LYS A 40 12.30 -4.48 -10.24
N GLU A 41 13.56 -4.23 -9.88
CA GLU A 41 13.96 -4.04 -8.48
C GLU A 41 13.27 -2.83 -7.84
N LEU A 42 13.08 -1.74 -8.59
CA LEU A 42 12.36 -0.56 -8.11
C LEU A 42 10.86 -0.83 -7.97
N TYR A 43 10.26 -1.55 -8.92
CA TYR A 43 8.86 -1.96 -8.86
C TYR A 43 8.60 -2.88 -7.65
N ASP A 44 9.41 -3.92 -7.46
CA ASP A 44 9.27 -4.88 -6.37
C ASP A 44 9.38 -4.15 -5.01
N LYS A 45 10.36 -3.24 -4.86
CA LYS A 45 10.48 -2.40 -3.65
C LYS A 45 9.26 -1.50 -3.41
N ALA A 46 8.69 -0.92 -4.47
CA ALA A 46 7.51 -0.08 -4.36
C ALA A 46 6.28 -0.90 -3.90
N ALA A 47 6.09 -2.10 -4.48
CA ALA A 47 5.03 -3.01 -4.10
C ALA A 47 5.20 -3.50 -2.65
N ASP A 48 6.41 -3.89 -2.25
CA ASP A 48 6.72 -4.33 -0.88
C ASP A 48 6.45 -3.22 0.15
N ASN A 49 6.85 -1.98 -0.15
CA ASN A 49 6.60 -0.84 0.73
C ASN A 49 5.11 -0.53 0.86
N LEU A 50 4.33 -0.60 -0.22
CA LEU A 50 2.88 -0.41 -0.18
C LEU A 50 2.19 -1.54 0.59
N GLY A 51 2.63 -2.79 0.41
CA GLY A 51 2.14 -3.95 1.18
C GLY A 51 2.44 -3.81 2.68
N SER A 52 3.65 -3.39 3.03
CA SER A 52 4.05 -3.14 4.42
C SER A 52 3.23 -2.00 5.05
N LEU A 53 2.98 -0.94 4.27
CA LEU A 53 2.12 0.17 4.69
C LEU A 53 0.67 -0.28 4.93
N TYR A 54 0.11 -1.08 4.02
CA TYR A 54 -1.22 -1.67 4.18
C TYR A 54 -1.31 -2.52 5.46
N GLN A 55 -0.32 -3.38 5.72
CA GLN A 55 -0.29 -4.21 6.94
C GLN A 55 -0.24 -3.35 8.21
N LEU A 56 0.67 -2.37 8.26
CA LEU A 56 0.79 -1.45 9.40
C LEU A 56 -0.52 -0.68 9.66
N LEU A 57 -1.16 -0.17 8.60
CA LEU A 57 -2.43 0.53 8.74
C LEU A 57 -3.55 -0.41 9.19
N GLY A 58 -3.48 -1.69 8.84
CA GLY A 58 -4.39 -2.73 9.31
C GLY A 58 -4.28 -2.97 10.81
N GLU A 59 -3.05 -3.05 11.31
CA GLU A 59 -2.75 -3.14 12.75
C GLU A 59 -3.26 -1.90 13.50
N LEU A 60 -2.92 -0.71 13.03
CA LEU A 60 -3.35 0.56 13.64
C LEU A 60 -4.89 0.71 13.63
N SER A 61 -5.55 0.28 12.55
CA SER A 61 -7.01 0.28 12.43
C SER A 61 -7.66 -0.74 13.36
N ALA A 62 -7.04 -1.89 13.61
CA ALA A 62 -7.52 -2.86 14.60
C ALA A 62 -7.40 -2.31 16.03
N ASP A 63 -6.29 -1.66 16.37
CA ASP A 63 -6.06 -1.10 17.70
C ASP A 63 -7.04 0.04 18.03
N ASN A 64 -7.32 0.92 17.05
CA ASN A 64 -8.26 2.04 17.21
C ASN A 64 -9.74 1.63 17.18
N ARG A 65 -10.07 0.34 16.97
CA ARG A 65 -11.45 -0.18 17.09
C ARG A 65 -11.84 -0.56 18.53
N ASN A 66 -10.85 -0.71 19.43
CA ASN A 66 -11.05 -1.22 20.79
C ASN A 66 -10.93 -0.14 21.90
N THR A 67 -10.79 1.14 21.53
CA THR A 67 -10.70 2.30 22.43
C THR A 67 -11.86 3.27 22.19
#